data_AF-A0ABD3VH07-F1
#
_entry.id   AF-A0ABD3VH07-F1
#
_cell.length_a   1.000
_cell.length_b   1.000
_cell.length_c   1.000
_cell.angle_alpha   90.00
_cell.angle_beta   90.00
_cell.angle_gamma   90.00
#
_symmetry.space_group_name_H-M   'P 1'
#
loop_
_entity.id
_entity.type
_entity.pdbx_description
1 polymer ?
#
loop_
_entity_poly.entity_id
_entity_poly.type
_entity_poly.pdbx_seq_one_letter_code
_entity_poly.pdbx_strand_id
1 'polypeptide(L)'
;MNSVEQDPFLCTCGPCKRFWKETFGEGAKLITQPSLLRASSTSIITPNSNVVKIGDRVSIPGQLLAKHCALQTVVQSRKKSSQDSSDRGDIYFKGTVKYIGFIDNATVAPELYVGVKLDDQVNSVHNGVLNGRRYFHCERGHGAVLKFKDVIPLKHPTARPQISGNPMFPSYEEVKKQRKERNAILQARYNSAGLKDPQCTEPYISNRPKKIEPVIHIGDPNDIALQDLRRKKDNQSQIRMPSKEDYEKKEMDRLRLYFADRPDADILAQTLKKLKMAYQEGKQLNKQETMERKKDSEESETKDF
;
A
#
# COMPACT_ATOMS: atom_id res chain seq x y z
N MET A 1 5.48 -20.76 -47.35
CA MET A 1 4.01 -20.98 -47.38
C MET A 1 3.46 -20.51 -46.05
N ASN A 2 2.85 -19.32 -46.02
CA ASN A 2 2.28 -18.75 -44.80
C ASN A 2 0.93 -19.42 -44.55
N SER A 3 0.89 -20.38 -43.62
CA SER A 3 -0.36 -20.90 -43.07
C SER A 3 -1.08 -19.73 -42.40
N VAL A 4 -2.11 -19.19 -43.04
CA VAL A 4 -2.99 -18.21 -42.41
C VAL A 4 -3.72 -18.95 -41.32
N GLU A 5 -3.25 -18.79 -40.09
CA GLU A 5 -3.87 -19.29 -38.87
C GLU A 5 -5.26 -18.64 -38.78
N GLN A 6 -6.28 -19.31 -39.32
CA GLN A 6 -7.66 -18.84 -39.26
C GLN A 6 -8.12 -18.97 -37.81
N ASP A 7 -8.13 -17.84 -37.11
CA ASP A 7 -8.62 -17.73 -35.73
C ASP A 7 -10.05 -18.32 -35.69
N PRO A 8 -10.30 -19.42 -34.94
CA PRO A 8 -11.57 -20.16 -35.00
C PRO A 8 -12.79 -19.32 -34.56
N PHE A 9 -12.55 -18.14 -34.00
CA PHE A 9 -13.56 -17.16 -33.59
C PHE A 9 -14.01 -16.22 -34.73
N LEU A 10 -13.47 -16.35 -35.95
CA LEU A 10 -13.75 -15.46 -37.08
C LEU A 10 -14.94 -15.91 -37.97
N CYS A 11 -15.89 -16.77 -37.53
CA CYS A 11 -17.13 -16.96 -38.32
C CYS A 11 -17.94 -15.66 -38.32
N THR A 12 -17.94 -14.98 -39.45
CA THR A 12 -18.74 -13.76 -39.66
C THR A 12 -20.19 -14.04 -40.05
N CYS A 13 -20.56 -15.32 -40.09
CA CYS A 13 -21.89 -15.82 -40.39
C CYS A 13 -22.96 -15.30 -39.42
N GLY A 14 -24.17 -15.02 -39.94
CA GLY A 14 -25.29 -14.48 -39.17
C GLY A 14 -25.66 -15.26 -37.89
N PRO A 15 -25.73 -16.61 -37.93
CA PRO A 15 -26.05 -17.43 -36.75
C PRO A 15 -25.03 -17.29 -35.62
N CYS A 16 -23.72 -17.33 -35.94
CA CYS A 16 -22.68 -17.14 -34.94
C CYS A 16 -22.76 -15.75 -34.31
N LYS A 17 -22.94 -14.68 -35.11
CA LYS A 17 -23.10 -13.32 -34.56
C LYS A 17 -24.29 -13.19 -33.60
N ARG A 18 -25.42 -13.85 -33.90
CA ARG A 18 -26.58 -13.88 -32.99
C ARG A 18 -26.26 -14.63 -31.70
N PHE A 19 -25.69 -15.83 -31.81
CA PHE A 19 -25.28 -16.63 -30.67
C PHE A 19 -24.34 -15.87 -29.73
N TRP A 20 -23.28 -15.26 -30.26
CA TRP A 20 -22.33 -14.49 -29.45
C TRP A 20 -22.99 -13.27 -28.80
N LYS A 21 -23.87 -12.56 -29.52
CA LYS A 21 -24.60 -11.39 -28.98
C LYS A 21 -25.56 -11.75 -27.86
N GLU A 22 -26.27 -12.88 -27.97
CA GLU A 22 -27.18 -13.37 -26.92
C GLU A 22 -26.42 -13.87 -25.70
N THR A 23 -25.30 -14.57 -25.90
CA THR A 23 -24.54 -15.18 -24.80
C THR A 23 -23.69 -14.16 -24.03
N PHE A 24 -23.10 -13.18 -24.73
CA PHE A 24 -22.09 -12.27 -24.16
C PHE A 24 -22.47 -10.79 -24.19
N GLY A 25 -23.66 -10.44 -24.71
CA GLY A 25 -24.15 -9.06 -24.74
C GLY A 25 -23.21 -8.12 -25.50
N GLU A 26 -22.80 -7.02 -24.85
CA GLU A 26 -21.88 -6.04 -25.43
C GLU A 26 -20.48 -6.61 -25.72
N GLY A 27 -20.05 -7.62 -24.95
CA GLY A 27 -18.75 -8.29 -25.10
C GLY A 27 -18.62 -9.08 -26.41
N ALA A 28 -19.74 -9.42 -27.07
CA ALA A 28 -19.73 -10.15 -28.33
C ALA A 28 -18.97 -9.43 -29.45
N LYS A 29 -19.00 -8.09 -29.46
CA LYS A 29 -18.28 -7.27 -30.45
C LYS A 29 -16.76 -7.41 -30.31
N LEU A 30 -16.25 -7.65 -29.11
CA LEU A 30 -14.82 -7.83 -28.85
C LEU A 30 -14.33 -9.17 -29.41
N ILE A 31 -15.12 -10.24 -29.31
CA ILE A 31 -14.77 -11.59 -29.81
C ILE A 31 -14.60 -11.59 -31.33
N THR A 32 -15.41 -10.80 -32.05
CA THR A 32 -15.33 -10.69 -33.51
C THR A 32 -14.10 -9.92 -34.01
N GLN A 33 -13.35 -9.26 -33.12
CA GLN A 33 -12.12 -8.57 -33.50
C GLN A 33 -10.92 -9.53 -33.47
N PRO A 34 -9.96 -9.39 -34.40
CA PRO A 34 -8.74 -10.18 -34.39
C PRO A 34 -8.03 -10.06 -33.04
N SER A 35 -7.40 -11.15 -32.61
CA SER A 35 -6.68 -11.27 -31.33
C SER A 35 -5.72 -10.09 -31.05
N LEU A 36 -5.05 -9.58 -32.08
CA LEU A 36 -4.18 -8.40 -32.00
C LEU A 36 -4.91 -7.12 -31.53
N LEU A 37 -6.14 -6.88 -32.00
CA LEU A 37 -6.92 -5.71 -31.57
C LEU A 37 -7.51 -5.93 -30.17
N ARG A 38 -7.91 -7.16 -29.85
CA ARG A 38 -8.35 -7.55 -28.48
C ARG A 38 -7.24 -7.32 -27.45
N ALA A 39 -5.99 -7.62 -27.80
CA ALA A 39 -4.83 -7.43 -26.96
C ALA A 39 -4.27 -5.99 -26.97
N SER A 40 -4.83 -5.07 -27.76
CA SER A 40 -4.28 -3.71 -27.90
C SER A 40 -4.30 -2.92 -26.59
N SER A 41 -5.18 -3.26 -25.63
CA SER A 41 -5.26 -2.66 -24.29
C SER A 41 -4.53 -3.46 -23.21
N THR A 42 -4.11 -4.69 -23.50
CA THR A 42 -3.19 -5.44 -22.65
C THR A 42 -1.76 -4.99 -22.95
N SER A 43 -1.00 -4.62 -21.92
CA SER A 43 0.40 -4.25 -22.11
C SER A 43 1.14 -5.43 -22.74
N ILE A 44 1.53 -5.30 -24.02
CA ILE A 44 2.53 -6.20 -24.59
C ILE A 44 3.78 -5.98 -23.76
N ILE A 45 4.24 -7.02 -23.07
CA ILE A 45 5.50 -7.00 -22.30
C ILE A 45 6.63 -6.94 -23.34
N THR A 46 6.86 -5.77 -23.92
CA THR A 46 8.06 -5.52 -24.68
C THR A 46 9.14 -5.08 -23.69
N PRO A 47 10.37 -5.61 -23.80
CA PRO A 47 11.45 -5.36 -22.83
C PRO A 47 11.84 -3.87 -22.74
N ASN A 48 11.44 -3.04 -23.70
CA ASN A 48 11.77 -1.62 -23.79
C ASN A 48 10.58 -0.69 -23.51
N SER A 49 9.41 -1.22 -23.12
CA SER A 49 8.27 -0.36 -22.80
C SER A 49 8.38 0.21 -21.39
N ASN A 50 7.81 1.41 -21.19
CA ASN A 50 7.66 2.05 -19.89
C ASN A 50 6.65 1.25 -19.03
N VAL A 51 7.05 0.06 -18.58
CA VAL A 51 6.21 -0.80 -17.75
C VAL A 51 6.09 -0.16 -16.37
N VAL A 52 4.90 0.34 -16.09
CA VAL A 52 4.52 0.85 -14.77
C VAL A 52 4.46 -0.32 -13.78
N LYS A 53 5.14 -0.20 -12.64
CA LYS A 53 5.12 -1.19 -11.56
C LYS A 53 4.33 -0.69 -10.35
N ILE A 54 3.92 -1.62 -9.49
CA ILE A 54 3.31 -1.28 -8.20
C ILE A 54 4.36 -0.51 -7.37
N GLY A 55 3.96 0.66 -6.85
CA GLY A 55 4.85 1.58 -6.13
C GLY A 55 5.44 2.69 -6.99
N ASP A 56 5.33 2.62 -8.33
CA ASP A 56 5.84 3.68 -9.19
C ASP A 56 4.99 4.95 -9.07
N ARG A 57 5.66 6.09 -9.27
CA ARG A 57 5.05 7.41 -9.33
C ARG A 57 4.51 7.65 -10.73
N VAL A 58 3.28 8.11 -10.82
CA VAL A 58 2.59 8.31 -12.09
C VAL A 58 1.87 9.66 -12.09
N SER A 59 1.70 10.24 -13.28
CA SER A 59 0.82 11.38 -13.51
C SER A 59 -0.39 10.97 -14.33
N ILE A 60 -1.53 11.57 -13.99
CA ILE A 60 -2.82 11.30 -14.58
C ILE A 60 -3.39 12.62 -15.11
N PRO A 61 -3.84 12.70 -16.37
CA PRO A 61 -4.50 13.88 -16.88
C PRO A 61 -5.88 14.06 -16.23
N GLY A 62 -6.15 15.25 -15.72
CA GLY A 62 -7.35 15.59 -14.96
C GLY A 62 -8.66 15.45 -15.75
N GLN A 63 -8.59 15.56 -17.08
CA GLN A 63 -9.73 15.35 -17.98
C GLN A 63 -10.32 13.93 -17.86
N LEU A 64 -9.48 12.93 -17.55
CA LEU A 64 -9.92 11.53 -17.41
C LEU A 64 -10.56 11.28 -16.05
N LEU A 65 -10.05 11.91 -14.99
CA LEU A 65 -10.63 11.83 -13.65
C LEU A 65 -12.05 12.43 -13.61
N ALA A 66 -12.29 13.51 -14.36
CA ALA A 66 -13.59 14.16 -14.44
C ALA A 66 -14.68 13.29 -15.11
N LYS A 67 -14.31 12.33 -15.97
CA LYS A 67 -15.27 11.41 -16.61
C LYS A 67 -15.77 10.34 -15.65
N HIS A 68 -14.94 9.92 -14.70
CA HIS A 68 -15.25 8.86 -13.75
C HIS A 68 -15.79 9.36 -12.42
N CYS A 69 -15.74 10.67 -12.18
CA CYS A 69 -16.25 11.31 -10.98
C CYS A 69 -17.53 12.08 -11.30
N ALA A 70 -18.58 11.93 -10.49
CA ALA A 70 -19.84 12.69 -10.61
C ALA A 70 -19.70 14.21 -10.35
N LEU A 71 -18.47 14.74 -10.36
CA LEU A 71 -18.14 16.13 -10.07
C LEU A 71 -17.71 16.86 -11.35
N GLN A 72 -18.68 17.17 -12.20
CA GLN A 72 -18.50 18.15 -13.29
C GLN A 72 -18.35 19.59 -12.76
N THR A 73 -18.61 19.83 -11.47
CA THR A 73 -18.87 21.16 -10.91
C THR A 73 -17.64 21.92 -10.40
N VAL A 74 -16.51 21.27 -10.09
CA VAL A 74 -15.34 21.96 -9.47
C VAL A 74 -14.29 22.42 -10.49
N VAL A 75 -14.19 21.76 -11.66
CA VAL A 75 -13.25 22.18 -12.71
C VAL A 75 -13.71 23.47 -13.41
N GLN A 76 -15.00 23.82 -13.29
CA GLN A 76 -15.54 25.04 -13.90
C GLN A 76 -15.36 26.30 -13.02
N SER A 77 -15.27 26.15 -11.70
CA SER A 77 -15.19 27.31 -10.79
C SER A 77 -13.79 27.95 -10.69
N ARG A 78 -12.72 27.25 -11.10
CA ARG A 78 -11.37 27.86 -11.25
C ARG A 78 -11.12 28.52 -12.61
N LYS A 79 -12.04 28.42 -13.58
CA LYS A 79 -11.88 29.04 -14.91
C LYS A 79 -12.12 30.56 -14.95
N LYS A 80 -12.51 31.20 -13.84
CA LYS A 80 -13.05 32.57 -13.85
C LYS A 80 -12.11 33.68 -13.36
N SER A 81 -10.86 33.40 -12.97
CA SER A 81 -10.00 34.43 -12.35
C SER A 81 -8.61 34.65 -12.94
N SER A 82 -8.29 34.13 -14.13
CA SER A 82 -7.01 34.47 -14.79
C SER A 82 -7.20 34.56 -16.30
N GLN A 83 -7.54 35.76 -16.77
CA GLN A 83 -7.38 36.17 -18.17
C GLN A 83 -5.87 36.34 -18.44
N ASP A 84 -5.16 35.24 -18.65
CA ASP A 84 -3.90 35.25 -19.38
C ASP A 84 -3.88 34.00 -20.27
N SER A 85 -4.12 34.25 -21.55
CA SER A 85 -4.37 33.28 -22.59
C SER A 85 -3.07 32.91 -23.30
N SER A 86 -2.42 31.85 -22.85
CA SER A 86 -1.50 31.02 -23.67
C SER A 86 -1.11 29.71 -22.98
N ASP A 87 -1.26 29.63 -21.65
CA ASP A 87 -0.94 28.44 -20.86
C ASP A 87 -2.24 27.75 -20.38
N ARG A 88 -2.96 27.08 -21.29
CA ARG A 88 -3.98 26.10 -20.89
C ARG A 88 -3.26 24.85 -20.37
N GLY A 89 -2.59 24.99 -19.23
CA GLY A 89 -1.88 23.91 -18.56
C GLY A 89 -2.87 22.78 -18.28
N ASP A 90 -2.71 21.66 -18.99
CA ASP A 90 -3.42 20.45 -18.66
C ASP A 90 -3.17 20.13 -17.18
N ILE A 91 -4.24 20.00 -16.41
CA ILE A 91 -4.13 19.70 -14.98
C ILE A 91 -3.71 18.24 -14.87
N TYR A 92 -2.53 17.98 -14.31
CA TYR A 92 -2.05 16.62 -14.03
C TYR A 92 -2.07 16.36 -12.54
N PHE A 93 -2.59 15.19 -12.17
CA PHE A 93 -2.58 14.70 -10.79
C PHE A 93 -1.49 13.65 -10.63
N LYS A 94 -0.69 13.80 -9.59
CA LYS A 94 0.39 12.85 -9.27
C LYS A 94 -0.09 11.84 -8.25
N GLY A 95 0.41 10.62 -8.36
CA GLY A 95 0.06 9.55 -7.45
C GLY A 95 1.04 8.40 -7.48
N THR A 96 0.74 7.39 -6.67
CA THR A 96 1.53 6.17 -6.53
C THR A 96 0.66 4.97 -6.88
N VAL A 97 1.17 4.09 -7.72
CA VAL A 97 0.44 2.90 -8.16
C VAL A 97 0.32 1.90 -7.00
N LYS A 98 -0.89 1.39 -6.77
CA LYS A 98 -1.21 0.44 -5.71
C LYS A 98 -1.74 -0.90 -6.24
N TYR A 99 -2.38 -0.89 -7.40
CA TYR A 99 -2.93 -2.08 -8.03
C TYR A 99 -2.68 -2.05 -9.53
N ILE A 100 -2.34 -3.19 -10.12
CA ILE A 100 -2.28 -3.39 -11.56
C ILE A 100 -2.95 -4.74 -11.80
N GLY A 101 -4.02 -4.77 -12.58
CA GLY A 101 -4.72 -6.01 -12.84
C GLY A 101 -6.06 -5.81 -13.54
N PHE A 102 -6.75 -6.92 -13.70
CA PHE A 102 -8.08 -6.96 -14.30
C PHE A 102 -9.15 -6.56 -13.29
N ILE A 103 -10.28 -6.04 -13.79
CA ILE A 103 -11.46 -5.72 -12.99
C ILE A 103 -12.57 -6.66 -13.41
N ASP A 104 -13.37 -7.14 -12.46
CA ASP A 104 -14.39 -8.18 -12.67
C ASP A 104 -15.66 -7.68 -13.39
N ASN A 105 -15.61 -6.48 -13.96
CA ASN A 105 -16.78 -5.82 -14.54
C ASN A 105 -17.10 -6.32 -15.95
N ALA A 106 -16.17 -7.00 -16.63
CA ALA A 106 -16.33 -7.46 -18.00
C ALA A 106 -16.22 -8.99 -18.07
N THR A 107 -17.25 -9.62 -18.63
CA THR A 107 -17.31 -11.06 -18.89
C THR A 107 -16.44 -11.50 -20.07
N VAL A 108 -16.05 -10.56 -20.95
CA VAL A 108 -15.28 -10.86 -22.17
C VAL A 108 -14.14 -9.85 -22.35
N ALA A 109 -12.90 -10.37 -22.39
CA ALA A 109 -11.64 -9.64 -22.57
C ALA A 109 -11.42 -8.52 -21.54
N PRO A 110 -11.01 -8.87 -20.30
CA PRO A 110 -10.78 -7.86 -19.28
C PRO A 110 -9.62 -6.94 -19.70
N GLU A 111 -9.90 -5.63 -19.80
CA GLU A 111 -8.85 -4.64 -19.99
C GLU A 111 -7.98 -4.55 -18.73
N LEU A 112 -6.70 -4.19 -18.90
CA LEU A 112 -5.80 -3.98 -17.77
C LEU A 112 -6.04 -2.59 -17.16
N TYR A 113 -6.32 -2.58 -15.86
CA TYR A 113 -6.52 -1.37 -15.08
C TYR A 113 -5.40 -1.15 -14.08
N VAL A 114 -5.21 0.12 -13.74
CA VAL A 114 -4.24 0.58 -12.75
C VAL A 114 -5.00 1.35 -11.66
N GLY A 115 -4.87 0.86 -10.43
CA GLY A 115 -5.32 1.55 -9.23
C GLY A 115 -4.21 2.45 -8.69
N VAL A 116 -4.47 3.75 -8.62
CA VAL A 116 -3.52 4.78 -8.18
C VAL A 116 -4.03 5.46 -6.92
N LYS A 117 -3.17 5.58 -5.91
CA LYS A 117 -3.36 6.48 -4.77
C LYS A 117 -2.83 7.86 -5.17
N LEU A 118 -3.72 8.82 -5.38
CA LEU A 118 -3.39 10.21 -5.65
C LEU A 118 -2.78 10.87 -4.41
N ASP A 119 -1.83 11.77 -4.61
CA ASP A 119 -1.23 12.54 -3.52
C ASP A 119 -2.23 13.57 -2.97
N ASP A 120 -2.95 14.24 -3.88
CA ASP A 120 -3.97 15.22 -3.55
C ASP A 120 -5.38 14.60 -3.50
N GLN A 121 -6.26 15.20 -2.72
CA GLN A 121 -7.68 14.86 -2.68
C GLN A 121 -8.37 15.42 -3.93
N VAL A 122 -8.75 14.54 -4.86
CA VAL A 122 -9.41 14.94 -6.12
C VAL A 122 -10.92 14.75 -6.06
N ASN A 123 -11.49 14.61 -4.85
CA ASN A 123 -12.88 14.20 -4.62
C ASN A 123 -13.29 12.95 -5.42
N SER A 124 -12.32 12.16 -5.89
CA SER A 124 -12.56 10.91 -6.59
C SER A 124 -13.20 9.94 -5.61
N VAL A 125 -14.38 9.42 -5.99
CA VAL A 125 -15.35 8.78 -5.07
C VAL A 125 -14.85 7.44 -4.52
N HIS A 126 -13.68 6.95 -4.94
CA HIS A 126 -13.28 5.57 -4.72
C HIS A 126 -12.23 5.43 -3.61
N ASN A 127 -12.49 4.53 -2.66
CA ASN A 127 -11.55 4.15 -1.60
C ASN A 127 -10.75 2.89 -1.99
N GLY A 128 -10.56 2.67 -3.30
CA GLY A 128 -10.05 1.42 -3.87
C GLY A 128 -11.04 0.25 -3.87
N VAL A 129 -12.33 0.53 -3.64
CA VAL A 129 -13.45 -0.42 -3.80
C VAL A 129 -14.21 -0.07 -5.06
N LEU A 130 -14.41 -1.05 -5.94
CA LEU A 130 -15.17 -0.91 -7.18
C LEU A 130 -16.11 -2.12 -7.29
N ASN A 131 -17.41 -1.87 -7.49
CA ASN A 131 -18.46 -2.88 -7.57
C ASN A 131 -18.46 -3.90 -6.40
N GLY A 132 -18.29 -3.40 -5.17
CA GLY A 132 -18.29 -4.23 -3.96
C GLY A 132 -16.99 -5.00 -3.70
N ARG A 133 -16.08 -5.11 -4.67
CA ARG A 133 -14.76 -5.74 -4.48
C ARG A 133 -13.69 -4.70 -4.20
N ARG A 134 -12.81 -4.99 -3.24
CA ARG A 134 -11.68 -4.13 -2.88
C ARG A 134 -10.42 -4.55 -3.65
N TYR A 135 -9.86 -3.63 -4.43
CA TYR A 135 -8.64 -3.85 -5.20
C TYR A 135 -7.39 -3.30 -4.49
N PHE A 136 -7.53 -2.15 -3.81
CA PHE A 136 -6.47 -1.58 -2.98
C PHE A 136 -7.05 -0.77 -1.82
N HIS A 137 -6.19 -0.42 -0.87
CA HIS A 137 -6.57 0.43 0.27
C HIS A 137 -6.10 1.87 0.04
N CYS A 138 -7.00 2.82 0.21
CA CYS A 138 -6.73 4.25 0.05
C CYS A 138 -7.67 5.08 0.94
N GLU A 139 -7.25 6.31 1.25
CA GLU A 139 -8.08 7.31 1.91
C GLU A 139 -9.19 7.80 0.98
N ARG A 140 -10.26 8.34 1.58
CA ARG A 140 -11.41 8.82 0.81
C ARG A 140 -11.03 10.05 -0.01
N GLY A 141 -11.36 10.03 -1.31
CA GLY A 141 -10.99 11.11 -2.23
C GLY A 141 -9.65 10.92 -2.96
N HIS A 142 -8.87 9.89 -2.61
CA HIS A 142 -7.52 9.66 -3.16
C HIS A 142 -7.42 8.45 -4.09
N GLY A 143 -8.42 7.56 -4.14
CA GLY A 143 -8.34 6.37 -5.00
C GLY A 143 -8.86 6.66 -6.40
N ALA A 144 -8.03 6.41 -7.41
CA ALA A 144 -8.43 6.43 -8.81
C ALA A 144 -8.17 5.08 -9.47
N VAL A 145 -9.07 4.67 -10.36
CA VAL A 145 -8.94 3.46 -11.17
C VAL A 145 -9.03 3.86 -12.64
N LEU A 146 -7.99 3.58 -13.41
CA LEU A 146 -7.84 4.03 -14.80
C LEU A 146 -7.35 2.91 -15.68
N LYS A 147 -7.50 3.06 -17.00
CA LYS A 147 -6.90 2.13 -17.96
C LYS A 147 -5.40 2.30 -17.97
N PHE A 148 -4.66 1.22 -18.22
CA PHE A 148 -3.20 1.25 -18.25
C PHE A 148 -2.63 2.29 -19.24
N LYS A 149 -3.29 2.49 -20.39
CA LYS A 149 -2.90 3.45 -21.43
C LYS A 149 -2.93 4.91 -21.00
N ASP A 150 -3.75 5.22 -20.01
CA ASP A 150 -4.02 6.60 -19.58
C ASP A 150 -3.04 7.08 -18.50
N VAL A 151 -2.21 6.17 -17.98
CA VAL A 151 -1.26 6.43 -16.90
C VAL A 151 0.09 6.79 -17.50
N ILE A 152 0.59 7.97 -17.15
CA ILE A 152 1.91 8.44 -17.59
C ILE A 152 2.91 8.17 -16.46
N PRO A 153 3.91 7.29 -16.65
CA PRO A 153 4.94 7.07 -15.64
C PRO A 153 5.75 8.35 -15.44
N LEU A 154 5.84 8.81 -14.19
CA LEU A 154 6.76 9.87 -13.84
C LEU A 154 8.15 9.26 -13.74
N LYS A 155 9.10 9.83 -14.47
CA LYS A 155 10.51 9.52 -14.26
C LYS A 155 10.82 9.85 -12.81
N HIS A 156 11.21 8.84 -12.04
CA HIS A 156 11.86 9.12 -10.77
C HIS A 156 13.05 10.03 -11.09
N PRO A 157 13.31 11.07 -10.27
CA PRO A 157 14.55 11.82 -10.43
C PRO A 157 15.66 10.78 -10.40
N THR A 158 16.38 10.68 -11.52
CA THR A 158 17.54 9.81 -11.62
C THR A 158 18.43 10.13 -10.44
N ALA A 159 19.07 9.09 -9.88
CA ALA A 159 19.94 9.19 -8.72
C ALA A 159 20.73 10.51 -8.75
N ARG A 160 20.82 11.16 -7.56
CA ARG A 160 21.42 12.49 -7.35
C ARG A 160 22.47 12.79 -8.41
N PRO A 161 22.38 13.92 -9.13
CA PRO A 161 23.34 14.24 -10.18
C PRO A 161 24.75 14.01 -9.61
N GLN A 162 25.61 13.34 -10.36
CA GLN A 162 26.96 13.09 -9.90
C GLN A 162 27.58 14.46 -9.58
N ILE A 163 27.85 14.70 -8.29
CA ILE A 163 28.50 15.93 -7.83
C ILE A 163 29.97 15.79 -8.24
N SER A 164 30.27 15.91 -9.53
CA SER A 164 31.62 15.98 -10.05
C SER A 164 32.04 17.44 -10.15
N GLY A 165 33.30 17.73 -9.84
CA GLY A 165 33.86 19.09 -9.97
C GLY A 165 33.53 20.07 -8.84
N ASN A 166 32.98 19.63 -7.71
CA ASN A 166 32.92 20.49 -6.52
C ASN A 166 34.26 20.42 -5.76
N PRO A 167 35.08 21.49 -5.73
CA PRO A 167 36.38 21.46 -5.06
C PRO A 167 36.28 21.33 -3.53
N MET A 168 35.12 21.65 -2.93
CA MET A 168 34.89 21.39 -1.50
C MET A 168 34.66 19.91 -1.19
N PHE A 169 34.16 19.13 -2.15
CA PHE A 169 33.83 17.72 -1.99
C PHE A 169 34.33 16.92 -3.20
N PRO A 170 35.66 16.81 -3.38
CA PRO A 170 36.26 16.02 -4.46
C PRO A 170 35.81 14.56 -4.38
N SER A 171 35.73 13.91 -5.54
CA SER A 171 35.41 12.49 -5.61
C SER A 171 36.45 11.68 -4.82
N TYR A 172 36.04 10.56 -4.21
CA TYR A 172 36.95 9.70 -3.46
C TYR A 172 38.18 9.29 -4.28
N GLU A 173 38.00 9.02 -5.56
CA GLU A 173 39.10 8.69 -6.48
C GLU A 173 40.05 9.88 -6.71
N GLU A 174 39.53 11.11 -6.77
CA GLU A 174 40.34 12.33 -6.88
C GLU A 174 41.14 12.55 -5.58
N VAL A 175 40.51 12.40 -4.41
CA VAL A 175 41.19 12.49 -3.10
C VAL A 175 42.28 11.44 -2.99
N LYS A 176 42.01 10.21 -3.43
CA LYS A 176 42.97 9.10 -3.42
C LYS A 176 44.17 9.39 -4.33
N LYS A 177 43.92 9.94 -5.53
CA LYS A 177 44.96 10.37 -6.47
C LYS A 177 45.81 11.51 -5.88
N GLN A 178 45.18 12.55 -5.35
CA GLN A 178 45.87 13.69 -4.71
C GLN A 178 46.71 13.25 -3.51
N ARG A 179 46.21 12.34 -2.66
CA ARG A 179 46.98 11.78 -1.54
C ARG A 179 48.21 11.03 -2.03
N LYS A 180 48.08 10.23 -3.09
CA LYS A 180 49.20 9.49 -3.69
C LYS A 180 50.26 10.44 -4.25
N GLU A 181 49.85 11.47 -4.99
CA GLU A 181 50.75 12.49 -5.53
C GLU A 181 51.45 13.28 -4.44
N ARG A 182 50.70 13.75 -3.43
CA ARG A 182 51.27 14.46 -2.26
C ARG A 182 52.29 13.59 -1.53
N ASN A 183 52.00 12.30 -1.32
CA ASN A 183 52.92 11.39 -0.66
C ASN A 183 54.18 11.15 -1.51
N ALA A 184 54.06 11.03 -2.83
CA ALA A 184 55.22 10.90 -3.72
C ALA A 184 56.12 12.15 -3.70
N ILE A 185 55.52 13.35 -3.67
CA ILE A 185 56.26 14.62 -3.55
C ILE A 185 57.00 14.69 -2.21
N LEU A 186 56.33 14.34 -1.11
CA LEU A 186 56.94 14.31 0.22
C LEU A 186 58.11 13.32 0.27
N GLN A 187 57.92 12.12 -0.28
CA GLN A 187 58.95 11.09 -0.33
C GLN A 187 60.18 11.54 -1.13
N ALA A 188 59.97 12.18 -2.29
CA ALA A 188 61.07 12.76 -3.07
C ALA A 188 61.83 13.84 -2.28
N ARG A 189 61.12 14.67 -1.52
CA ARG A 189 61.72 15.73 -0.69
C ARG A 189 62.54 15.17 0.47
N TYR A 190 62.08 14.09 1.11
CA TYR A 190 62.84 13.38 2.13
C TYR A 190 64.11 12.77 1.57
N ASN A 191 64.01 12.09 0.43
CA ASN A 191 65.16 11.52 -0.27
C ASN A 191 66.20 12.58 -0.63
N SER A 192 65.78 13.74 -1.14
CA SER A 192 66.70 14.84 -1.46
C SER A 192 67.35 15.46 -0.22
N ALA A 193 66.69 15.39 0.94
CA ALA A 193 67.21 15.89 2.21
C ALA A 193 68.07 14.87 2.97
N GLY A 194 68.22 13.63 2.47
CA GLY A 194 68.92 12.55 3.17
C GLY A 194 68.22 12.10 4.46
N LEU A 195 66.95 12.46 4.66
CA LEU A 195 66.16 12.10 5.82
C LEU A 195 65.35 10.84 5.52
N LYS A 196 65.32 9.88 6.46
CA LYS A 196 64.43 8.70 6.35
C LYS A 196 62.99 9.15 6.58
N ASP A 197 62.06 8.65 5.76
CA ASP A 197 60.63 8.97 5.88
C ASP A 197 60.09 8.51 7.25
N PRO A 198 59.55 9.41 8.09
CA PRO A 198 59.00 9.03 9.40
C PRO A 198 57.80 8.09 9.31
N GLN A 199 57.19 7.89 8.13
CA GLN A 199 56.11 6.91 7.94
C GLN A 199 56.60 5.47 7.70
N CYS A 200 57.91 5.25 7.56
CA CYS A 200 58.53 3.92 7.49
C CYS A 200 59.08 3.43 8.83
N THR A 201 58.57 3.91 9.97
CA THR A 201 58.50 2.98 11.09
C THR A 201 57.56 1.87 10.63
N GLU A 202 58.15 0.72 10.28
CA GLU A 202 57.54 -0.60 10.18
C GLU A 202 56.13 -0.58 10.74
N PRO A 203 55.08 -1.01 9.99
CA PRO A 203 53.75 -1.10 10.54
C PRO A 203 53.88 -1.87 11.83
N TYR A 204 53.89 -1.14 12.95
CA TYR A 204 53.95 -1.76 14.25
C TYR A 204 52.70 -2.58 14.21
N ILE A 205 52.88 -3.90 14.19
CA ILE A 205 51.85 -4.88 14.44
C ILE A 205 51.49 -4.64 15.90
N SER A 206 50.92 -3.47 16.18
CA SER A 206 50.04 -3.24 17.29
C SER A 206 48.91 -4.17 16.92
N ASN A 207 48.88 -5.31 17.59
CA ASN A 207 47.75 -5.66 18.44
C ASN A 207 46.70 -4.55 18.36
N ARG A 208 45.89 -4.56 17.29
CA ARG A 208 44.73 -3.68 17.20
C ARG A 208 43.97 -4.03 18.46
N PRO A 209 43.80 -3.13 19.43
CA PRO A 209 42.87 -3.40 20.51
C PRO A 209 41.56 -3.77 19.80
N LYS A 210 41.07 -4.98 20.10
CA LYS A 210 39.82 -5.50 19.58
C LYS A 210 38.84 -4.34 19.59
N LYS A 211 38.18 -4.12 18.44
CA LYS A 211 37.04 -3.21 18.25
C LYS A 211 36.41 -2.97 19.62
N ILE A 212 36.67 -1.81 20.22
CA ILE A 212 35.94 -1.41 21.41
C ILE A 212 34.55 -1.23 20.84
N GLU A 213 33.71 -2.26 21.00
CA GLU A 213 32.28 -2.10 20.80
C GLU A 213 31.93 -0.83 21.56
N PRO A 214 31.23 0.13 20.93
CA PRO A 214 30.84 1.34 21.64
C PRO A 214 30.16 0.86 22.91
N VAL A 215 30.80 1.11 24.05
CA VAL A 215 30.21 0.82 25.35
C VAL A 215 29.08 1.83 25.43
N ILE A 216 27.91 1.41 24.96
CA ILE A 216 26.67 2.12 25.18
C ILE A 216 26.58 2.16 26.69
N HIS A 217 26.80 3.34 27.27
CA HIS A 217 26.56 3.57 28.68
C HIS A 217 25.06 3.41 28.90
N ILE A 218 24.61 2.19 29.22
CA ILE A 218 23.21 1.79 29.48
C ILE A 218 22.63 2.50 30.74
N GLY A 219 23.36 3.46 31.32
CA GLY A 219 23.02 4.14 32.56
C GLY A 219 22.74 5.63 32.43
N ASP A 220 22.66 6.23 31.24
CA ASP A 220 22.27 7.64 31.13
C ASP A 220 20.74 7.78 31.34
N PRO A 221 20.27 8.36 32.47
CA PRO A 221 18.85 8.57 32.72
C PRO A 221 18.18 9.52 31.70
N ASN A 222 18.96 10.22 30.88
CA ASN A 222 18.49 11.11 29.81
C ASN A 222 18.64 10.52 28.38
N ASP A 223 18.89 9.21 28.24
CA ASP A 223 18.94 8.60 26.91
C ASP A 223 17.58 8.75 26.17
N ILE A 224 17.61 9.51 25.07
CA ILE A 224 16.46 9.81 24.22
C ILE A 224 15.85 8.51 23.68
N ALA A 225 16.66 7.48 23.39
CA ALA A 225 16.17 6.21 22.87
C ALA A 225 15.30 5.47 23.91
N LEU A 226 15.67 5.54 25.20
CA LEU A 226 14.90 4.95 26.30
C LEU A 226 13.60 5.73 26.56
N GLN A 227 13.61 7.06 26.47
CA GLN A 227 12.39 7.87 26.59
C GLN A 227 11.39 7.61 25.46
N ASP A 228 11.85 7.48 24.22
CA ASP A 228 10.98 7.17 23.08
C ASP A 228 10.35 5.79 23.19
N LEU A 229 11.10 4.81 23.71
CA LEU A 229 10.60 3.46 23.99
C LEU A 229 9.49 3.48 25.05
N ARG A 230 9.68 4.27 26.13
CA ARG A 230 8.65 4.45 27.17
C ARG A 230 7.40 5.12 26.61
N ARG A 231 7.53 6.23 25.86
CA ARG A 231 6.39 6.89 25.20
C ARG A 231 5.63 5.96 24.27
N LYS A 232 6.33 5.13 23.49
CA LYS A 232 5.68 4.11 22.63
C LYS A 232 4.88 3.12 23.46
N LYS A 233 5.42 2.63 24.58
CA LYS A 233 4.75 1.67 25.46
C LYS A 233 3.52 2.29 26.13
N ASP A 234 3.64 3.54 26.59
CA ASP A 234 2.55 4.28 27.21
C ASP A 234 1.42 4.55 26.20
N ASN A 235 1.76 5.05 25.01
CA ASN A 235 0.78 5.23 23.92
C ASN A 235 0.12 3.90 23.55
N GLN A 236 0.89 2.81 23.47
CA GLN A 236 0.33 1.49 23.14
C GLN A 236 -0.58 0.97 24.25
N SER A 237 -0.32 1.28 25.52
CA SER A 237 -1.17 0.91 26.65
C SER A 237 -2.46 1.74 26.68
N GLN A 238 -2.40 3.04 26.40
CA GLN A 238 -3.57 3.92 26.32
C GLN A 238 -4.47 3.57 25.13
N ILE A 239 -3.90 3.11 24.01
CA ILE A 239 -4.65 2.74 22.80
C ILE A 239 -5.29 1.32 22.93
N ARG A 240 -4.99 0.53 23.98
CA ARG A 240 -5.32 -0.91 24.03
C ARG A 240 -6.25 -1.39 25.14
N MET A 241 -7.04 -0.53 25.76
CA MET A 241 -8.22 -1.01 26.48
C MET A 241 -9.43 -0.91 25.55
N PRO A 242 -9.72 -1.94 24.72
CA PRO A 242 -10.95 -1.96 23.95
C PRO A 242 -12.11 -1.73 24.91
N SER A 243 -12.93 -0.74 24.58
CA SER A 243 -14.05 -0.36 25.44
C SER A 243 -14.99 -1.57 25.57
N LYS A 244 -15.81 -1.61 26.63
CA LYS A 244 -16.86 -2.62 26.75
C LYS A 244 -17.74 -2.67 25.49
N GLU A 245 -17.96 -1.52 24.86
CA GLU A 245 -18.70 -1.36 23.61
C GLU A 245 -18.02 -2.06 22.42
N ASP A 246 -16.69 -2.00 22.33
CA ASP A 246 -15.93 -2.67 21.27
C ASP A 246 -16.03 -4.20 21.36
N TYR A 247 -16.07 -4.75 22.58
CA TYR A 247 -16.29 -6.18 22.79
C TYR A 247 -17.70 -6.59 22.37
N GLU A 248 -18.71 -5.83 22.78
CA GLU A 248 -20.10 -6.10 22.42
C GLU A 248 -20.33 -6.03 20.90
N LYS A 249 -19.68 -5.07 20.22
CA LYS A 249 -19.74 -4.93 18.77
C LYS A 249 -19.08 -6.12 18.06
N LYS A 250 -17.88 -6.52 18.48
CA LYS A 250 -17.20 -7.70 17.91
C LYS A 250 -18.01 -8.99 18.12
N GLU A 251 -18.70 -9.11 19.25
CA GLU A 251 -19.57 -10.27 19.50
C GLU A 251 -20.80 -10.26 18.59
N MET A 252 -21.40 -9.10 18.34
CA MET A 252 -22.48 -8.95 17.36
C MET A 252 -22.02 -9.29 15.93
N ASP A 253 -20.84 -8.85 15.51
CA ASP A 253 -20.28 -9.17 14.20
C ASP A 253 -20.02 -10.68 14.05
N ARG A 254 -19.56 -11.35 15.12
CA ARG A 254 -19.43 -12.82 15.15
C ARG A 254 -20.78 -13.52 15.01
N LEU A 255 -21.83 -13.03 15.68
CA LEU A 255 -23.17 -13.61 15.56
C LEU A 255 -23.77 -13.38 14.17
N ARG A 256 -23.52 -12.22 13.54
CA ARG A 256 -23.94 -11.93 12.15
C ARG A 256 -23.34 -12.92 11.16
N LEU A 257 -22.07 -13.29 11.33
CA LEU A 257 -21.40 -14.25 10.44
C LEU A 257 -22.10 -15.63 10.37
N TYR A 258 -22.82 -16.04 11.42
CA TYR A 258 -23.57 -17.32 11.41
C TYR A 258 -24.83 -17.28 10.54
N PHE A 259 -25.40 -16.10 10.30
CA PHE A 259 -26.65 -15.93 9.55
C PHE A 259 -26.46 -15.54 8.09
N ALA A 260 -25.20 -15.36 7.65
CA ALA A 260 -24.83 -14.91 6.30
C ALA A 260 -25.52 -13.58 5.91
N ASP A 261 -25.60 -13.28 4.60
CA ASP A 261 -26.14 -12.03 4.05
C ASP A 261 -27.68 -11.96 4.04
N ARG A 262 -28.35 -12.62 4.99
CA ARG A 262 -29.81 -12.52 5.09
C ARG A 262 -30.20 -11.13 5.62
N PRO A 263 -31.30 -10.53 5.12
CA PRO A 263 -31.71 -9.18 5.53
C PRO A 263 -32.11 -9.08 7.01
N ASP A 264 -32.41 -10.22 7.64
CA ASP A 264 -32.81 -10.36 9.04
C ASP A 264 -31.66 -10.78 9.98
N ALA A 265 -30.43 -10.91 9.48
CA ALA A 265 -29.26 -11.36 10.25
C ALA A 265 -29.02 -10.52 11.52
N ASP A 266 -29.31 -9.22 11.47
CA ASP A 266 -29.16 -8.30 12.61
C ASP A 266 -30.14 -8.62 13.74
N ILE A 267 -31.40 -8.88 13.38
CA ILE A 267 -32.47 -9.20 14.33
C ILE A 267 -32.19 -10.56 14.97
N LEU A 268 -31.76 -11.53 14.16
CA LEU A 268 -31.39 -12.87 14.63
C LEU A 268 -30.16 -12.82 15.56
N ALA A 269 -29.13 -12.05 15.22
CA ALA A 269 -27.94 -11.87 16.07
C ALA A 269 -28.30 -11.23 17.41
N GLN A 270 -29.16 -10.20 17.42
CA GLN A 270 -29.63 -9.59 18.67
C GLN A 270 -30.44 -10.57 19.51
N THR A 271 -31.30 -11.37 18.88
CA THR A 271 -32.13 -12.38 19.55
C THR A 271 -31.25 -13.46 20.20
N LEU A 272 -30.25 -13.98 19.47
CA LEU A 272 -29.28 -14.92 20.04
C LEU A 272 -28.47 -14.31 21.19
N LYS A 273 -28.04 -13.05 21.08
CA LYS A 273 -27.35 -12.36 22.20
C LYS A 273 -28.23 -12.32 23.45
N LYS A 274 -29.52 -11.96 23.31
CA LYS A 274 -30.48 -11.93 24.43
C LYS A 274 -30.71 -13.32 25.03
N LEU A 275 -30.91 -14.34 24.20
CA LEU A 275 -31.09 -15.73 24.66
C LEU A 275 -29.87 -16.24 25.42
N LYS A 276 -28.65 -15.93 24.92
CA LYS A 276 -27.40 -16.31 25.59
C LYS A 276 -27.25 -15.63 26.96
N MET A 277 -27.61 -14.35 27.07
CA MET A 277 -27.61 -13.64 28.36
C MET A 277 -28.63 -14.24 29.34
N ALA A 278 -29.88 -14.46 28.91
CA ALA A 278 -30.91 -15.05 29.75
C ALA A 278 -30.54 -16.47 30.22
N TYR A 279 -29.90 -17.27 29.37
CA TYR A 279 -29.39 -18.59 29.75
C TYR A 279 -28.29 -18.52 30.82
N GLN A 280 -27.36 -17.56 30.70
CA GLN A 280 -26.30 -17.37 31.69
C GLN A 280 -26.86 -16.90 33.03
N GLU A 281 -27.81 -15.98 33.01
CA GLU A 281 -28.53 -15.49 34.19
C GLU A 281 -29.27 -16.64 34.89
N GLY A 282 -30.05 -17.43 34.15
CA GLY A 282 -30.72 -18.61 34.71
C GLY A 282 -29.74 -19.63 35.32
N LYS A 283 -28.56 -19.81 34.71
CA LYS A 283 -27.51 -20.67 35.28
C LYS A 283 -26.90 -20.10 36.57
N GLN A 284 -26.84 -18.78 36.73
CA GLN A 284 -26.39 -18.13 37.95
C GLN A 284 -27.44 -18.25 39.06
N LEU A 285 -28.71 -18.02 38.74
CA LEU A 285 -29.82 -18.19 39.69
C LEU A 285 -29.89 -19.63 40.23
N ASN A 286 -29.81 -20.62 39.34
CA ASN A 286 -29.84 -22.03 39.77
C ASN A 286 -28.61 -22.39 40.65
N LYS A 287 -27.45 -21.77 40.39
CA LYS A 287 -26.28 -21.90 41.28
C LYS A 287 -26.50 -21.25 42.64
N GLN A 288 -27.17 -20.10 42.69
CA GLN A 288 -27.50 -19.42 43.95
C GLN A 288 -28.51 -20.26 44.75
N GLU A 289 -29.59 -20.73 44.12
CA GLU A 289 -30.59 -21.59 44.77
C GLU A 289 -29.97 -22.89 45.32
N THR A 290 -29.04 -23.51 44.58
CA THR A 290 -28.35 -24.73 45.06
C THR A 290 -27.39 -24.44 46.21
N MET A 291 -26.77 -23.26 46.26
CA MET A 291 -25.94 -22.84 47.40
C MET A 291 -26.79 -22.49 48.61
N GLU A 292 -27.93 -21.84 48.43
CA GLU A 292 -28.90 -21.53 49.50
C GLU A 292 -29.45 -22.82 50.12
N ARG A 293 -29.91 -23.77 49.31
CA ARG A 293 -30.39 -25.08 49.82
C ARG A 293 -29.33 -25.85 50.60
N LYS A 294 -28.06 -25.76 50.18
CA LYS A 294 -26.94 -26.40 50.92
C LYS A 294 -26.70 -25.70 52.26
N LYS A 295 -26.76 -24.37 52.28
CA LYS A 295 -26.61 -23.60 53.50
C LYS A 295 -27.73 -23.90 54.50
N ASP A 296 -28.97 -24.02 54.02
CA ASP A 296 -30.12 -24.38 54.87
C ASP A 296 -29.97 -25.80 55.45
N SER A 297 -29.44 -26.76 54.66
CA SER A 297 -29.16 -28.11 55.19
C SER A 297 -28.06 -28.10 56.27
N GLU A 298 -26.98 -27.34 56.07
CA GLU A 298 -25.89 -27.20 57.07
C GLU A 298 -26.38 -26.50 58.36
N GLU A 299 -27.28 -25.51 58.25
CA GLU A 299 -27.90 -24.84 59.39
C GLU A 299 -28.90 -25.73 60.15
N SER A 300 -29.51 -26.73 59.49
CA SER A 300 -30.36 -27.71 60.16
C SER A 300 -29.57 -28.78 60.93
N GLU A 301 -28.48 -29.28 60.36
CA GLU A 301 -27.63 -30.28 61.02
C GLU A 301 -26.94 -29.73 62.27
N THR A 302 -26.59 -28.44 62.29
CA THR A 302 -25.96 -27.78 63.44
C THR A 302 -26.90 -27.53 64.62
N LYS A 303 -28.22 -27.63 64.44
CA LYS A 303 -29.20 -27.45 65.53
C LYS A 303 -29.53 -28.73 66.31
N ASP A 304 -29.17 -29.89 65.77
CA ASP A 304 -29.43 -31.20 66.38
C ASP A 304 -28.27 -31.71 67.27
N PHE A 305 -27.19 -30.94 67.41
CA PHE A 305 -26.06 -31.19 68.33
C PHE A 305 -26.07 -30.23 69.52
#